data_AF-A0A2T5HKG2-F1
#
_entry.id   AF-A0A2T5HKG2-F1
#
_cell.length_a   1.000
_cell.length_b   1.000
_cell.length_c   1.000
_cell.angle_alpha   90.00
_cell.angle_beta   90.00
_cell.angle_gamma   90.00
#
_symmetry.space_group_name_H-M   'P 1'
#
loop_
_entity.id
_entity.type
_entity.pdbx_description
1 polymer ?
#
loop_
_entity_poly.entity_id
_entity_poly.type
_entity_poly.pdbx_seq_one_letter_code
_entity_poly.pdbx_strand_id
1 'polypeptide(L)'
;MFTFLLDLITEKGRGIHAYSAVAKAAFERALAEPDHAAAFYFLATSAETFVDRHERQPLSSEELEQNFMAFQDDIRALEAVAQDSKAEQLAVLNAIVKARIARTR
;
A
#
# COMPACT_ATOMS: atom_id res chain seq x y z
N MET A 1 4.95 -6.35 10.30
CA MET A 1 5.13 -7.12 9.06
C MET A 1 5.03 -6.23 7.82
N PHE A 2 3.96 -5.47 7.63
CA PHE A 2 3.78 -4.51 6.52
C PHE A 2 4.28 -3.10 6.86
N THR A 3 4.33 -2.76 8.16
CA THR A 3 4.68 -1.42 8.66
C THR A 3 6.04 -0.89 8.19
N PHE A 4 7.01 -1.74 7.85
CA PHE A 4 8.29 -1.29 7.28
C PHE A 4 8.10 -0.50 5.96
N LEU A 5 7.00 -0.73 5.24
CA LEU A 5 6.67 0.05 4.04
C LEU A 5 6.30 1.50 4.42
N LEU A 6 5.75 1.74 5.61
CA LEU A 6 5.47 3.08 6.15
C LEU A 6 6.76 3.80 6.55
N ASP A 7 7.71 3.07 7.11
CA ASP A 7 9.02 3.62 7.44
C ASP A 7 9.73 4.02 6.14
N LEU A 8 9.78 3.10 5.17
CA LEU A 8 10.39 3.32 3.86
C LEU A 8 9.80 4.52 3.10
N ILE A 9 8.47 4.65 3.09
CA ILE A 9 7.81 5.75 2.38
C ILE A 9 8.04 7.10 3.06
N THR A 10 8.10 7.10 4.40
CA THR A 10 8.31 8.31 5.20
C THR A 10 9.76 8.78 5.08
N GLU A 11 10.73 7.87 5.18
CA GLU A 11 12.16 8.16 5.00
C GLU A 11 12.46 8.75 3.61
N LYS A 12 11.73 8.31 2.58
CA LYS A 12 11.89 8.80 1.20
C LYS A 12 11.05 10.03 0.87
N GLY A 13 10.36 10.63 1.85
CA GLY A 13 9.65 11.91 1.68
C GLY A 13 8.29 11.81 0.99
N ARG A 14 7.66 10.62 0.95
CA ARG A 14 6.27 10.39 0.50
C ARG A 14 5.93 10.77 -0.96
N GLY A 15 6.92 11.16 -1.75
CA GLY A 15 6.74 11.47 -3.17
C GLY A 15 6.76 10.23 -4.07
N ILE A 16 6.69 10.44 -5.39
CA ILE A 16 6.68 9.38 -6.42
C ILE A 16 7.84 8.39 -6.24
N HIS A 17 9.06 8.88 -5.99
CA HIS A 17 10.22 8.01 -5.76
C HIS A 17 10.10 7.16 -4.49
N ALA A 18 9.39 7.65 -3.47
CA ALA A 18 9.10 6.87 -2.26
C ALA A 18 8.13 5.73 -2.58
N TYR A 19 7.04 6.02 -3.29
CA TYR A 19 6.07 5.01 -3.72
C TYR A 19 6.68 3.98 -4.68
N SER A 20 7.57 4.38 -5.59
CA SER A 20 8.31 3.45 -6.45
C SER A 20 9.18 2.48 -5.63
N ALA A 21 9.89 2.98 -4.61
CA ALA A 21 10.69 2.13 -3.72
C ALA A 21 9.82 1.17 -2.89
N VAL A 22 8.68 1.66 -2.39
CA VAL A 22 7.69 0.85 -1.66
C VAL A 22 7.12 -0.26 -2.55
N ALA A 23 6.75 0.06 -3.78
CA ALA A 23 6.26 -0.93 -4.74
C ALA A 23 7.27 -2.06 -4.93
N LYS A 24 8.52 -1.71 -5.20
CA LYS A 24 9.62 -2.67 -5.36
C LYS A 24 9.79 -3.55 -4.11
N ALA A 25 9.86 -2.94 -2.93
CA ALA A 25 10.05 -3.68 -1.68
C ALA A 25 8.85 -4.60 -1.37
N ALA A 26 7.64 -4.16 -1.68
CA ALA A 26 6.43 -4.96 -1.52
C ALA A 26 6.40 -6.15 -2.49
N PHE A 27 6.81 -6.00 -3.75
CA PHE A 27 6.95 -7.14 -4.66
C PHE A 27 7.98 -8.16 -4.19
N GLU A 28 9.14 -7.70 -3.72
CA GLU A 28 10.17 -8.58 -3.16
C GLU A 28 9.62 -9.39 -1.98
N ARG A 29 8.82 -8.76 -1.11
CA ARG A 29 8.13 -9.47 -0.02
C ARG A 29 7.03 -10.39 -0.48
N ALA A 30 6.28 -10.04 -1.52
CA ALA A 30 5.25 -10.92 -2.07
C ALA A 30 5.85 -12.26 -2.56
N LEU A 31 7.08 -12.24 -3.07
CA LEU A 31 7.80 -13.44 -3.48
C LEU A 31 8.35 -14.24 -2.29
N ALA A 32 8.77 -13.55 -1.22
CA ALA A 32 9.41 -14.17 -0.06
C ALA A 32 8.42 -14.68 1.01
N GLU A 33 7.20 -14.14 1.06
CA GLU A 33 6.18 -14.43 2.09
C GLU A 33 4.88 -14.96 1.43
N PRO A 34 4.82 -16.26 1.06
CA PRO A 34 3.69 -16.82 0.30
C PRO A 34 2.34 -16.63 0.97
N ASP A 35 2.35 -16.69 2.30
CA ASP A 35 1.21 -16.61 3.19
C ASP A 35 0.53 -15.24 3.22
N HIS A 36 1.25 -14.20 2.80
CA HIS A 36 0.81 -12.80 2.75
C HIS A 36 1.04 -12.18 1.37
N ALA A 37 1.39 -13.00 0.37
CA ALA A 37 1.75 -12.55 -0.97
C ALA A 37 0.66 -11.69 -1.62
N ALA A 38 -0.61 -12.05 -1.43
CA ALA A 38 -1.73 -11.27 -1.96
C ALA A 38 -1.82 -9.86 -1.36
N ALA A 39 -1.58 -9.71 -0.05
CA ALA A 39 -1.57 -8.42 0.62
C ALA A 39 -0.38 -7.56 0.17
N PHE A 40 0.81 -8.16 0.07
CA PHE A 40 1.98 -7.47 -0.46
C PHE A 40 1.81 -7.05 -1.92
N TYR A 41 1.28 -7.92 -2.77
CA TYR A 41 1.00 -7.62 -4.17
C TYR A 41 -0.02 -6.49 -4.33
N PHE A 42 -1.06 -6.48 -3.50
CA PHE A 42 -2.02 -5.36 -3.45
C PHE A 42 -1.34 -4.04 -3.09
N LEU A 43 -0.52 -4.02 -2.04
CA LEU A 43 0.22 -2.81 -1.64
C LEU A 43 1.22 -2.35 -2.72
N ALA A 44 1.87 -3.29 -3.39
CA ALA A 44 2.82 -3.03 -4.47
C ALA A 44 2.14 -2.36 -5.66
N THR A 45 1.12 -3.02 -6.22
CA THR A 45 0.35 -2.51 -7.37
C THR A 45 -0.40 -1.21 -7.03
N SER A 46 -0.80 -1.06 -5.78
CA SER A 46 -1.33 0.20 -5.25
C SER A 46 -0.34 1.35 -5.38
N ALA A 47 0.91 1.11 -4.97
CA ALA A 47 1.97 2.10 -5.01
C ALA A 47 2.43 2.38 -6.46
N GLU A 48 2.50 1.36 -7.33
CA GLU A 48 2.75 1.56 -8.77
C GLU A 48 1.67 2.40 -9.42
N THR A 49 0.39 2.11 -9.14
CA THR A 49 -0.73 2.90 -9.68
C THR A 49 -0.61 4.37 -9.30
N PHE A 50 -0.11 4.67 -8.09
CA PHE A 50 0.18 6.04 -7.68
C PHE A 50 1.33 6.62 -8.51
N VAL A 51 2.43 5.90 -8.71
CA VAL A 51 3.55 6.35 -9.55
C VAL A 51 3.07 6.67 -10.97
N ASP A 52 2.40 5.72 -11.62
CA ASP A 52 1.95 5.83 -13.01
C ASP A 52 1.02 7.03 -13.25
N ARG A 53 0.13 7.31 -12.29
CA ARG A 53 -0.79 8.45 -12.38
C ARG A 53 -0.07 9.79 -12.27
N HIS A 54 0.97 9.86 -11.44
CA HIS A 54 1.59 11.14 -11.06
C HIS A 54 2.91 11.43 -11.77
N GLU A 55 3.49 10.47 -12.51
CA GLU A 55 4.57 10.77 -13.47
C GLU A 55 4.14 11.79 -14.54
N ARG A 56 2.84 11.87 -14.84
CA ARG A 56 2.28 12.71 -15.90
C ARG A 56 1.71 14.04 -15.40
N GLN A 57 1.42 14.16 -14.09
CA GLN A 57 0.77 15.32 -13.50
C GLN A 57 1.32 15.58 -12.09
N PRO A 58 1.86 16.77 -11.81
CA PRO A 58 2.26 17.15 -10.46
C PRO A 58 1.06 17.15 -9.50
N LEU A 59 1.23 16.58 -8.32
CA LEU A 59 0.24 16.62 -7.24
C LEU A 59 0.35 17.91 -6.43
N SER A 60 -0.78 18.36 -5.90
CA SER A 60 -0.79 19.28 -4.75
C SER A 60 -0.33 18.56 -3.48
N SER A 61 0.18 19.32 -2.51
CA SER A 61 0.56 18.78 -1.20
C SER A 61 -0.62 18.14 -0.45
N GLU A 62 -1.84 18.61 -0.69
CA GLU A 62 -3.05 18.06 -0.08
C GLU A 62 -3.37 16.67 -0.63
N GLU A 63 -3.33 16.49 -1.95
CA GLU A 63 -3.56 15.19 -2.59
C GLU A 63 -2.47 14.17 -2.21
N LEU A 64 -1.23 14.62 -2.00
CA LEU A 64 -0.15 13.78 -1.48
C LEU A 64 -0.46 13.29 -0.06
N GLU A 65 -0.91 14.17 0.83
CA GLU A 65 -1.23 13.79 2.20
C GLU A 65 -2.44 12.86 2.25
N GLN A 66 -3.50 13.15 1.48
CA GLN A 66 -4.68 12.28 1.41
C GLN A 66 -4.33 10.87 0.90
N ASN A 67 -3.51 10.76 -0.15
CA ASN A 67 -3.03 9.47 -0.64
C ASN A 67 -2.14 8.75 0.39
N PHE A 68 -1.29 9.48 1.09
CA PHE A 68 -0.45 8.91 2.13
C PHE A 68 -1.28 8.37 3.30
N MET A 69 -2.26 9.13 3.80
CA MET A 69 -3.17 8.69 4.86
C MET A 69 -3.96 7.44 4.43
N ALA A 70 -4.51 7.47 3.21
CA ALA A 70 -5.21 6.32 2.63
C ALA A 70 -4.33 5.05 2.58
N PHE A 71 -3.09 5.20 2.13
CA PHE A 71 -2.14 4.09 2.05
C PHE A 71 -1.67 3.62 3.44
N GLN A 72 -1.52 4.55 4.38
CA GLN A 72 -1.19 4.27 5.77
C GLN A 72 -2.28 3.45 6.46
N ASP A 73 -3.55 3.80 6.25
CA ASP A 73 -4.68 3.08 6.82
C ASP A 73 -4.78 1.66 6.25
N ASP A 74 -4.60 1.50 4.94
CA ASP A 74 -4.55 0.18 4.29
C ASP A 74 -3.44 -0.70 4.92
N ILE A 75 -2.23 -0.15 5.14
CA ILE A 75 -1.12 -0.90 5.76
C ILE A 75 -1.42 -1.25 7.23
N ARG A 76 -1.94 -0.30 8.02
CA ARG A 76 -2.28 -0.55 9.43
C ARG A 76 -3.37 -1.61 9.58
N ALA A 77 -4.38 -1.59 8.72
CA ALA A 77 -5.43 -2.59 8.73
C ALA A 77 -4.88 -4.00 8.44
N LEU A 78 -3.98 -4.13 7.46
CA LEU A 78 -3.31 -5.41 7.17
C LEU A 78 -2.38 -5.86 8.30
N GLU A 79 -1.65 -4.92 8.91
CA GLU A 79 -0.77 -5.21 10.05
C GLU A 79 -1.55 -5.76 11.25
N ALA A 80 -2.71 -5.17 11.54
CA ALA A 80 -3.53 -5.55 12.68
C ALA A 80 -3.96 -7.02 12.66
N VAL A 81 -4.14 -7.60 11.47
CA VAL A 81 -4.55 -8.99 11.27
C VAL A 81 -3.44 -9.90 10.76
N ALA A 82 -2.20 -9.42 10.71
CA ALA A 82 -1.08 -10.13 10.08
C ALA A 82 -0.80 -11.52 10.69
N GLN A 83 -1.12 -11.70 11.98
CA GLN A 83 -0.94 -12.94 12.74
C GLN A 83 -2.26 -13.68 13.03
N ASP A 84 -3.38 -13.15 12.55
CA ASP A 84 -4.72 -13.72 12.75
C ASP A 84 -4.99 -14.87 11.77
N SER A 85 -6.20 -15.41 11.77
CA SER A 85 -6.58 -16.46 10.84
C SER A 85 -6.54 -15.99 9.38
N LYS A 86 -6.30 -16.92 8.44
CA LYS A 86 -6.36 -16.62 6.99
C LYS A 86 -7.72 -16.06 6.56
N ALA A 87 -8.79 -16.45 7.24
CA ALA A 87 -10.13 -15.92 6.99
C ALA A 87 -10.24 -14.43 7.36
N GLU A 88 -9.70 -14.02 8.51
CA GLU A 88 -9.67 -12.62 8.96
C GLU A 88 -8.76 -11.77 8.08
N GLN A 89 -7.57 -12.28 7.74
CA GLN A 89 -6.65 -11.63 6.80
C GLN A 89 -7.33 -11.34 5.45
N LEU A 90 -8.01 -12.35 4.89
CA LEU A 90 -8.74 -12.20 3.63
C LEU A 90 -9.94 -11.26 3.76
N ALA A 91 -10.67 -11.30 4.87
CA ALA A 91 -11.80 -10.42 5.11
C ALA A 91 -11.38 -8.93 5.14
N VAL A 92 -10.26 -8.62 5.81
CA VAL A 92 -9.68 -7.27 5.82
C VAL A 92 -9.21 -6.85 4.43
N LEU A 93 -8.48 -7.72 3.72
CA LEU A 93 -8.05 -7.41 2.35
C LEU A 93 -9.24 -7.11 1.43
N ASN A 94 -10.31 -7.90 1.52
CA ASN A 94 -11.55 -7.66 0.78
C ASN A 94 -12.20 -6.32 1.12
N ALA A 95 -12.19 -5.90 2.40
CA ALA A 95 -12.72 -4.62 2.82
C ALA A 95 -11.89 -3.45 2.27
N ILE A 96 -10.56 -3.55 2.34
CA ILE A 96 -9.62 -2.56 1.80
C ILE A 96 -9.84 -2.37 0.30
N VAL A 97 -9.89 -3.46 -0.47
CA VAL A 97 -10.10 -3.41 -1.93
C VAL A 97 -11.41 -2.71 -2.27
N LYS A 98 -12.52 -3.03 -1.58
CA LYS A 98 -13.81 -2.35 -1.77
C LYS A 98 -13.72 -0.85 -1.49
N ALA A 99 -13.12 -0.46 -0.36
CA ALA A 99 -12.96 0.93 0.02
C ALA A 99 -12.08 1.70 -0.98
N ARG A 100 -11.03 1.07 -1.51
CA ARG A 100 -10.18 1.68 -2.53
C ARG A 100 -10.93 1.93 -3.84
N ILE A 101 -11.68 0.95 -4.34
CA ILE A 101 -12.48 1.10 -5.57
C ILE A 101 -13.50 2.23 -5.41
N ALA A 102 -14.13 2.36 -4.24
CA ALA A 102 -15.08 3.43 -3.96
C ALA A 102 -14.44 4.83 -3.94
N ARG A 103 -13.16 4.95 -3.56
CA ARG A 103 -12.40 6.22 -3.57
C ARG A 103 -11.87 6.64 -4.94
N THR A 104 -11.69 5.68 -5.85
CA THR A 104 -11.05 5.91 -7.16
C THR A 104 -12.01 5.89 -8.35
N ARG A 105 -13.31 5.74 -8.10
CA ARG A 105 -14.40 5.96 -9.06
C ARG A 105 -15.07 7.29 -8.81
#